data_AF-A0A128FFI8-F1
#
_entry.id   AF-A0A128FFI8-F1
#
_cell.length_a   1.000
_cell.length_b   1.000
_cell.length_c   1.000
_cell.angle_alpha   90.00
_cell.angle_beta   90.00
_cell.angle_gamma   90.00
#
_symmetry.space_group_name_H-M   'P 1'
#
loop_
_entity.id
_entity.type
_entity.pdbx_description
1 polymer ?
#
loop_
_entity_poly.entity_id
_entity_poly.type
_entity_poly.pdbx_seq_one_letter_code
_entity_poly.pdbx_strand_id
1 'polypeptide(L)'
;MLNSQRHAFIKANQLVTLLLVSMLSFPSMAYEQIEHNIQLVEELQKKTAPLIEKSQKNGRDYQDAVSAMSDVLEKTESPMAAVRSGDFNRLVSLARSNASLGNNYINEYKVFLDEIDKSSTCYRPDFLSKYRESVAELNAFADALPSLKAAANTEIAASEVMMALSMNGMMVSGIPSTFMMSHNLCVVGDAASVLEQLSEVEGAIVKALVGQAILAEDPDFDLPPEMLDDEFAGEYLANADSYPEDDFLEDGHFQDEYEEIPSPLISELTFADPQIEKCLKQSADMDQAERVNDLSTVICELPKAAKIHLNDLAQFPYLNDVMFSGGEIESLSPLNSAESLSQILIDRSTIHSFGDLSNVSATAVFSNVNSGDWGSLTQSGMDYIVIEQPGDCGQLAPLLGSGAVIAKFAGDDAPNLTYEDVKSSKVVVTDCRKDSVF
;
A
#
# COMPACT_ATOMS: atom_id res chain seq x y z
N MET A 1 25.66 78.88 15.31
CA MET A 1 26.21 77.73 14.57
C MET A 1 25.92 76.47 15.37
N LEU A 2 24.77 75.82 15.15
CA LEU A 2 24.37 74.49 15.65
C LEU A 2 22.88 74.29 15.30
N ASN A 3 22.56 74.15 14.00
CA ASN A 3 21.22 73.70 13.61
C ASN A 3 21.11 73.15 12.17
N SER A 4 22.21 72.63 11.60
CA SER A 4 22.23 72.16 10.20
C SER A 4 22.78 70.74 10.03
N GLN A 5 22.66 69.89 11.06
CA GLN A 5 23.02 68.46 10.93
C GLN A 5 21.88 67.48 11.28
N ARG A 6 20.66 67.95 11.56
CA ARG A 6 19.51 67.06 11.87
C ARG A 6 18.67 66.62 10.67
N HIS A 7 18.98 67.05 9.45
CA HIS A 7 18.19 66.69 8.26
C HIS A 7 18.84 65.69 7.29
N ALA A 8 20.08 65.26 7.54
CA ALA A 8 20.71 64.20 6.75
C ALA A 8 20.44 62.78 7.28
N PHE A 9 20.08 62.64 8.57
CA PHE A 9 19.90 61.32 9.21
C PHE A 9 18.50 60.72 9.06
N ILE A 10 17.50 61.52 8.65
CA ILE A 10 16.11 61.05 8.55
C ILE A 10 15.79 60.44 7.17
N LYS A 11 16.54 60.79 6.11
CA LYS A 11 16.33 60.23 4.76
C LYS A 11 17.03 58.89 4.52
N ALA A 12 18.08 58.56 5.27
CA ALA A 12 18.73 57.26 5.17
C ALA A 12 17.92 56.13 5.85
N ASN A 13 17.08 56.46 6.85
CA ASN A 13 16.30 55.47 7.58
C ASN A 13 14.97 55.09 6.92
N GLN A 14 14.44 55.91 5.98
CA GLN A 14 13.23 55.55 5.23
C GLN A 14 13.52 54.66 4.00
N LEU A 15 14.71 54.74 3.41
CA LEU A 15 15.09 53.85 2.31
C LEU A 15 15.44 52.43 2.77
N VAL A 16 16.06 52.28 3.94
CA VAL A 16 16.37 50.95 4.52
C VAL A 16 15.10 50.26 5.02
N THR A 17 14.11 51.01 5.52
CA THR A 17 12.82 50.44 5.95
C THR A 17 11.92 50.05 4.77
N LEU A 18 11.99 50.74 3.61
CA LEU A 18 11.24 50.32 2.41
C LEU A 18 11.89 49.15 1.65
N LEU A 19 13.22 48.97 1.74
CA LEU A 19 13.91 47.82 1.15
C LEU A 19 13.83 46.55 2.01
N LEU A 20 13.61 46.67 3.34
CA LEU A 20 13.34 45.51 4.19
C LEU A 20 11.88 45.02 4.17
N VAL A 21 10.91 45.88 3.82
CA VAL A 21 9.50 45.46 3.69
C VAL A 21 9.22 44.77 2.35
N SER A 22 10.04 45.01 1.33
CA SER A 22 9.95 44.34 0.01
C SER A 22 10.63 42.98 -0.06
N MET A 23 11.39 42.57 0.96
CA MET A 23 11.95 41.21 1.06
C MET A 23 11.12 40.26 1.95
N LEU A 24 10.10 40.77 2.64
CA LEU A 24 9.18 39.97 3.46
C LEU A 24 7.81 39.73 2.79
N SER A 25 7.63 40.16 1.54
CA SER A 25 6.36 40.06 0.80
C SER A 25 6.30 38.88 -0.19
N PHE A 26 7.32 38.03 -0.23
CA PHE A 26 7.35 36.86 -1.12
C PHE A 26 6.87 35.50 -0.52
N PRO A 27 6.62 35.30 0.78
CA PRO A 27 6.10 34.00 1.23
C PRO A 27 4.59 33.83 1.02
N SER A 28 3.80 34.90 0.79
CA SER A 28 2.34 34.78 0.74
C SER A 28 1.84 34.04 -0.51
N MET A 29 2.43 34.27 -1.68
CA MET A 29 1.98 33.59 -2.91
C MET A 29 2.39 32.11 -2.95
N ALA A 30 3.57 31.76 -2.41
CA ALA A 30 4.00 30.37 -2.31
C ALA A 30 3.13 29.59 -1.30
N TYR A 31 2.72 30.23 -0.20
CA TYR A 31 1.78 29.63 0.77
C TYR A 31 0.40 29.42 0.19
N GLU A 32 -0.16 30.44 -0.45
CA GLU A 32 -1.50 30.41 -1.03
C GLU A 32 -1.59 29.34 -2.14
N GLN A 33 -0.49 29.13 -2.87
CA GLN A 33 -0.39 28.11 -3.90
C GLN A 33 -0.28 26.68 -3.33
N ILE A 34 0.44 26.50 -2.22
CA ILE A 34 0.48 25.21 -1.50
C ILE A 34 -0.90 24.88 -0.92
N GLU A 35 -1.54 25.84 -0.24
CA GLU A 35 -2.89 25.71 0.32
C GLU A 35 -3.92 25.35 -0.76
N HIS A 36 -3.83 25.97 -1.93
CA HIS A 36 -4.67 25.63 -3.07
C HIS A 36 -4.42 24.19 -3.58
N ASN A 37 -3.16 23.77 -3.73
CA ASN A 37 -2.84 22.42 -4.20
C ASN A 37 -3.30 21.34 -3.20
N ILE A 38 -3.24 21.62 -1.90
CA ILE A 38 -3.78 20.73 -0.85
C ILE A 38 -5.29 20.54 -1.02
N GLN A 39 -6.03 21.64 -1.16
CA GLN A 39 -7.48 21.59 -1.37
C GLN A 39 -7.85 20.79 -2.61
N LEU A 40 -7.09 20.95 -3.71
CA LEU A 40 -7.30 20.17 -4.94
C LEU A 40 -7.05 18.67 -4.72
N VAL A 41 -6.05 18.29 -3.92
CA VAL A 41 -5.78 16.89 -3.58
C VAL A 41 -6.88 16.31 -2.69
N GLU A 42 -7.32 17.04 -1.65
CA GLU A 42 -8.44 16.64 -0.80
C GLU A 42 -9.73 16.44 -1.61
N GLU A 43 -10.01 17.35 -2.55
CA GLU A 43 -11.16 17.22 -3.43
C GLU A 43 -11.08 15.98 -4.32
N LEU A 44 -9.91 15.71 -4.91
CA LEU A 44 -9.68 14.51 -5.71
C LEU A 44 -9.90 13.25 -4.87
N GLN A 45 -9.32 13.18 -3.66
CA GLN A 45 -9.48 12.05 -2.76
C GLN A 45 -10.93 11.84 -2.37
N LYS A 46 -11.63 12.91 -1.96
CA LYS A 46 -13.06 12.84 -1.62
C LYS A 46 -13.91 12.34 -2.78
N LYS A 47 -13.64 12.79 -4.01
CA LYS A 47 -14.37 12.37 -5.22
C LYS A 47 -14.03 10.92 -5.61
N THR A 48 -12.82 10.44 -5.30
CA THR A 48 -12.35 9.12 -5.71
C THR A 48 -12.48 8.03 -4.64
N ALA A 49 -12.61 8.37 -3.35
CA ALA A 49 -12.79 7.45 -2.24
C ALA A 49 -13.87 6.37 -2.49
N PRO A 50 -15.13 6.72 -2.87
CA PRO A 50 -16.15 5.71 -3.15
C PRO A 50 -15.82 4.82 -4.36
N LEU A 51 -14.97 5.29 -5.28
CA LEU A 51 -14.48 4.48 -6.40
C LEU A 51 -13.46 3.44 -5.92
N ILE A 52 -12.55 3.85 -5.03
CA ILE A 52 -11.53 2.98 -4.43
C ILE A 52 -12.18 1.89 -3.57
N GLU A 53 -13.07 2.26 -2.66
CA GLU A 53 -13.77 1.32 -1.77
C GLU A 53 -14.50 0.23 -2.57
N LYS A 54 -15.27 0.66 -3.59
CA LYS A 54 -15.98 -0.27 -4.47
C LYS A 54 -15.02 -1.13 -5.29
N SER A 55 -13.86 -0.60 -5.66
CA SER A 55 -12.85 -1.37 -6.38
C SER A 55 -12.22 -2.46 -5.52
N GLN A 56 -11.86 -2.13 -4.27
CA GLN A 56 -11.33 -3.07 -3.30
C GLN A 56 -12.34 -4.18 -3.01
N LYS A 57 -13.62 -3.82 -2.84
CA LYS A 57 -14.70 -4.80 -2.70
C LYS A 57 -14.77 -5.75 -3.90
N ASN A 58 -14.73 -5.23 -5.13
CA ASN A 58 -14.72 -6.08 -6.33
C ASN A 58 -13.46 -6.98 -6.39
N GLY A 59 -12.33 -6.49 -5.89
CA GLY A 59 -11.09 -7.27 -5.74
C GLY A 59 -11.25 -8.46 -4.79
N ARG A 60 -11.81 -8.23 -3.60
CA ARG A 60 -12.16 -9.30 -2.64
C ARG A 60 -13.15 -10.29 -3.24
N ASP A 61 -14.25 -9.78 -3.81
CA ASP A 61 -15.27 -10.61 -4.47
C ASP A 61 -14.69 -11.45 -5.62
N TYR A 62 -13.63 -10.98 -6.30
CA TYR A 62 -12.94 -11.72 -7.35
C TYR A 62 -12.06 -12.81 -6.76
N GLN A 63 -11.28 -12.48 -5.73
CA GLN A 63 -10.44 -13.44 -5.01
C GLN A 63 -11.28 -14.57 -4.42
N ASP A 64 -12.40 -14.26 -3.77
CA ASP A 64 -13.32 -15.26 -3.22
C ASP A 64 -13.84 -16.23 -4.30
N ALA A 65 -14.17 -15.69 -5.48
CA ALA A 65 -14.63 -16.50 -6.59
C ALA A 65 -13.53 -17.43 -7.16
N VAL A 66 -12.28 -16.98 -7.19
CA VAL A 66 -11.13 -17.80 -7.60
C VAL A 66 -10.75 -18.81 -6.51
N SER A 67 -10.79 -18.43 -5.24
CA SER A 67 -10.55 -19.33 -4.10
C SER A 67 -11.55 -20.47 -4.05
N ALA A 68 -12.83 -20.22 -4.32
CA ALA A 68 -13.83 -21.27 -4.44
C ALA A 68 -13.52 -22.28 -5.56
N MET A 69 -12.85 -21.85 -6.64
CA MET A 69 -12.36 -22.76 -7.69
C MET A 69 -11.16 -23.57 -7.19
N SER A 70 -10.24 -22.94 -6.45
CA SER A 70 -9.10 -23.61 -5.81
C SER A 70 -9.55 -24.69 -4.81
N ASP A 71 -10.61 -24.46 -4.04
CA ASP A 71 -11.18 -25.47 -3.14
C ASP A 71 -11.69 -26.70 -3.88
N VAL A 72 -12.28 -26.49 -5.07
CA VAL A 72 -12.73 -27.60 -5.94
C VAL A 72 -11.52 -28.34 -6.51
N LEU A 73 -10.47 -27.62 -6.91
CA LEU A 73 -9.22 -28.23 -7.35
C LEU A 73 -8.63 -29.11 -6.25
N GLU A 74 -8.56 -28.64 -5.01
CA GLU A 74 -8.02 -29.40 -3.88
C GLU A 74 -8.86 -30.66 -3.60
N LYS A 75 -10.19 -30.54 -3.59
CA LYS A 75 -11.10 -31.67 -3.31
C LYS A 75 -11.14 -32.73 -4.41
N THR A 76 -10.90 -32.34 -5.66
CA THR A 76 -11.08 -33.21 -6.84
C THR A 76 -9.79 -33.60 -7.52
N GLU A 77 -8.68 -32.93 -7.20
CA GLU A 77 -7.39 -33.00 -7.89
C GLU A 77 -7.51 -32.74 -9.41
N SER A 78 -8.58 -32.08 -9.85
CA SER A 78 -8.89 -31.82 -11.27
C SER A 78 -9.04 -30.32 -11.54
N PRO A 79 -8.04 -29.69 -12.17
CA PRO A 79 -8.13 -28.32 -12.69
C PRO A 79 -9.34 -28.11 -13.61
N MET A 80 -9.70 -29.10 -14.43
CA MET A 80 -10.89 -29.02 -15.26
C MET A 80 -12.18 -28.94 -14.44
N ALA A 81 -12.28 -29.68 -13.34
CA ALA A 81 -13.44 -29.59 -12.46
C ALA A 81 -13.55 -28.19 -11.82
N ALA A 82 -12.43 -27.63 -11.36
CA ALA A 82 -12.34 -26.28 -10.81
C ALA A 82 -12.74 -25.20 -11.82
N VAL A 83 -12.22 -25.25 -13.05
CA VAL A 83 -12.58 -24.29 -14.11
C VAL A 83 -14.06 -24.40 -14.48
N ARG A 84 -14.62 -25.61 -14.47
CA ARG A 84 -16.05 -25.83 -14.78
C ARG A 84 -16.98 -25.33 -13.67
N SER A 85 -16.57 -25.44 -12.40
CA SER A 85 -17.34 -24.89 -11.28
C SER A 85 -17.27 -23.37 -11.20
N GLY A 86 -16.24 -22.76 -11.78
CA GLY A 86 -16.05 -21.31 -11.78
C GLY A 86 -17.15 -20.50 -12.47
N ASP A 87 -17.58 -19.43 -11.79
CA ASP A 87 -18.49 -18.43 -12.34
C ASP A 87 -17.74 -17.34 -13.11
N PHE A 88 -17.32 -17.69 -14.34
CA PHE A 88 -16.63 -16.75 -15.22
C PHE A 88 -17.47 -15.53 -15.59
N ASN A 89 -18.80 -15.59 -15.53
CA ASN A 89 -19.63 -14.41 -15.79
C ASN A 89 -19.48 -13.41 -14.64
N ARG A 90 -19.43 -13.88 -13.40
CA ARG A 90 -19.10 -13.04 -12.24
C ARG A 90 -17.69 -12.46 -12.35
N LEU A 91 -16.69 -13.26 -12.72
CA LEU A 91 -15.30 -12.77 -12.90
C LEU A 91 -15.21 -11.67 -13.97
N VAL A 92 -15.89 -11.85 -15.12
CA VAL A 92 -15.99 -10.83 -16.18
C VAL A 92 -16.66 -9.56 -15.66
N SER A 93 -17.77 -9.71 -14.94
CA SER A 93 -18.52 -8.58 -14.37
C SER A 93 -17.66 -7.76 -13.41
N LEU A 94 -16.94 -8.43 -12.50
CA LEU A 94 -16.05 -7.79 -11.53
C LEU A 94 -14.89 -7.06 -12.20
N ALA A 95 -14.22 -7.71 -13.16
CA ALA A 95 -13.12 -7.08 -13.92
C ALA A 95 -13.60 -5.85 -14.70
N ARG A 96 -14.75 -5.93 -15.39
CA ARG A 96 -15.33 -4.79 -16.13
C ARG A 96 -15.78 -3.66 -15.19
N SER A 97 -16.35 -4.02 -14.04
CA SER A 97 -16.71 -3.06 -13.00
C SER A 97 -15.48 -2.29 -12.53
N ASN A 98 -14.35 -2.96 -12.24
CA ASN A 98 -13.11 -2.29 -11.85
C ASN A 98 -12.47 -1.48 -12.97
N ALA A 99 -12.54 -1.93 -14.22
CA ALA A 99 -12.09 -1.13 -15.36
C ALA A 99 -12.94 0.15 -15.52
N SER A 100 -14.25 0.08 -15.26
CA SER A 100 -15.12 1.26 -15.25
C SER A 100 -14.79 2.21 -14.11
N LEU A 101 -14.49 1.70 -12.91
CA LEU A 101 -14.07 2.51 -11.76
C LEU A 101 -12.74 3.20 -12.04
N GLY A 102 -11.77 2.50 -12.64
CA GLY A 102 -10.51 3.09 -13.08
C GLY A 102 -10.70 4.21 -14.10
N ASN A 103 -11.61 4.05 -15.07
CA ASN A 103 -11.96 5.13 -16.01
C ASN A 103 -12.57 6.35 -15.31
N ASN A 104 -13.42 6.14 -14.31
CA ASN A 104 -13.99 7.23 -13.52
C ASN A 104 -12.89 7.95 -12.73
N TYR A 105 -11.98 7.21 -12.10
CA TYR A 105 -10.81 7.78 -11.42
C TYR A 105 -9.96 8.64 -12.38
N ILE A 106 -9.67 8.13 -13.58
CA ILE A 106 -8.92 8.87 -14.61
C ILE A 106 -9.61 10.19 -14.97
N ASN A 107 -10.94 10.24 -14.98
CA ASN A 107 -11.67 11.47 -15.29
C ASN A 107 -11.55 12.49 -14.16
N GLU A 108 -11.71 12.08 -12.90
CA GLU A 108 -11.47 12.96 -11.75
C GLU A 108 -10.01 13.45 -11.72
N TYR A 109 -9.07 12.57 -12.07
CA TYR A 109 -7.65 12.92 -12.11
C TYR A 109 -7.30 13.93 -13.23
N LYS A 110 -8.01 13.90 -14.37
CA LYS A 110 -7.85 14.94 -15.40
C LYS A 110 -8.33 16.30 -14.91
N VAL A 111 -9.47 16.34 -14.21
CA VAL A 111 -10.00 17.58 -13.64
C VAL A 111 -8.99 18.16 -12.66
N PHE A 112 -8.45 17.32 -11.77
CA PHE A 112 -7.36 17.71 -10.88
C PHE A 112 -6.14 18.28 -11.62
N LEU A 113 -5.68 17.62 -12.69
CA LEU A 113 -4.53 18.09 -13.48
C LEU A 113 -4.80 19.39 -14.26
N ASP A 114 -6.05 19.67 -14.61
CA ASP A 114 -6.45 20.91 -15.28
C ASP A 114 -6.48 22.09 -14.31
N GLU A 115 -6.68 21.83 -13.02
CA GLU A 115 -6.78 22.84 -11.95
C GLU A 115 -5.45 23.08 -11.22
N ILE A 116 -4.57 22.07 -11.15
CA ILE A 116 -3.29 22.20 -10.45
C ILE A 116 -2.23 22.96 -11.28
N ASP A 117 -1.38 23.72 -10.60
CA ASP A 117 -0.32 24.46 -11.28
C ASP A 117 0.70 23.53 -11.95
N LYS A 118 1.10 23.83 -13.18
CA LYS A 118 2.02 22.98 -13.97
C LYS A 118 3.43 22.87 -13.40
N SER A 119 3.82 23.79 -12.52
CA SER A 119 5.09 23.77 -11.81
C SER A 119 5.04 22.96 -10.51
N SER A 120 3.84 22.55 -10.07
CA SER A 120 3.65 21.68 -8.91
C SER A 120 4.23 20.28 -9.16
N THR A 121 4.79 19.67 -8.13
CA THR A 121 5.18 18.25 -8.12
C THR A 121 3.99 17.30 -8.20
N CYS A 122 2.77 17.79 -7.96
CA CYS A 122 1.52 17.08 -8.19
C CYS A 122 1.05 17.10 -9.65
N TYR A 123 1.60 17.98 -10.48
CA TYR A 123 1.32 17.95 -11.92
C TYR A 123 2.06 16.77 -12.59
N ARG A 124 1.39 15.61 -12.60
CA ARG A 124 1.92 14.33 -13.11
C ARG A 124 1.08 13.78 -14.28
N PRO A 125 1.04 14.48 -15.43
CA PRO A 125 0.22 14.07 -16.57
C PRO A 125 0.67 12.75 -17.21
N ASP A 126 1.91 12.31 -16.95
CA ASP A 126 2.44 11.02 -17.39
C ASP A 126 1.63 9.84 -16.84
N PHE A 127 1.09 9.97 -15.62
CA PHE A 127 0.26 8.94 -15.00
C PHE A 127 -1.05 8.67 -15.73
N LEU A 128 -1.62 9.66 -16.42
CA LEU A 128 -2.83 9.44 -17.24
C LEU A 128 -2.64 8.37 -18.30
N SER A 129 -1.44 8.24 -18.86
CA SER A 129 -1.14 7.20 -19.86
C SER A 129 -1.04 5.82 -19.22
N LYS A 130 -0.31 5.70 -18.11
CA LYS A 130 -0.19 4.47 -17.32
C LYS A 130 -1.55 3.97 -16.84
N TYR A 131 -2.42 4.86 -16.36
CA TYR A 131 -3.73 4.46 -15.85
C TYR A 131 -4.64 3.94 -16.96
N ARG A 132 -4.58 4.58 -18.14
CA ARG A 132 -5.33 4.09 -19.31
C ARG A 132 -4.82 2.74 -19.78
N GLU A 133 -3.52 2.51 -19.73
CA GLU A 133 -2.90 1.22 -20.05
C GLU A 133 -3.41 0.13 -19.11
N SER A 134 -3.33 0.32 -17.79
CA SER A 134 -3.84 -0.66 -16.83
C SER A 134 -5.35 -0.93 -16.98
N VAL A 135 -6.15 0.11 -17.24
CA VAL A 135 -7.59 -0.06 -17.52
C VAL A 135 -7.84 -0.81 -18.82
N ALA A 136 -7.02 -0.59 -19.85
CA ALA A 136 -7.11 -1.32 -21.11
C ALA A 136 -6.72 -2.80 -20.94
N GLU A 137 -5.65 -3.09 -20.18
CA GLU A 137 -5.23 -4.43 -19.83
C GLU A 137 -6.33 -5.19 -19.06
N LEU A 138 -6.97 -4.54 -18.08
CA LEU A 138 -8.07 -5.15 -17.33
C LEU A 138 -9.30 -5.45 -18.21
N ASN A 139 -9.62 -4.57 -19.16
CA ASN A 139 -10.68 -4.84 -20.14
C ASN A 139 -10.30 -5.99 -21.08
N ALA A 140 -9.06 -6.01 -21.56
CA ALA A 140 -8.56 -7.09 -22.42
C ALA A 140 -8.60 -8.44 -21.69
N PHE A 141 -8.23 -8.46 -20.41
CA PHE A 141 -8.37 -9.64 -19.55
C PHE A 141 -9.85 -10.06 -19.42
N ALA A 142 -10.74 -9.13 -19.13
CA ALA A 142 -12.17 -9.41 -19.03
C ALA A 142 -12.75 -9.98 -20.34
N ASP A 143 -12.28 -9.51 -21.50
CA ASP A 143 -12.66 -10.02 -22.81
C ASP A 143 -12.06 -11.40 -23.12
N ALA A 144 -10.90 -11.73 -22.54
CA ALA A 144 -10.25 -13.01 -22.69
C ALA A 144 -10.90 -14.13 -21.84
N LEU A 145 -11.51 -13.79 -20.70
CA LEU A 145 -12.09 -14.76 -19.74
C LEU A 145 -13.04 -15.81 -20.36
N PRO A 146 -13.99 -15.47 -21.26
CA PRO A 146 -14.82 -16.49 -21.92
C PRO A 146 -14.02 -17.46 -22.78
N SER A 147 -13.00 -16.96 -23.47
CA SER A 147 -12.11 -17.78 -24.31
C SER A 147 -11.20 -18.67 -23.46
N LEU A 148 -10.71 -18.16 -22.33
CA LEU A 148 -9.96 -18.94 -21.34
C LEU A 148 -10.81 -20.10 -20.82
N LYS A 149 -12.07 -19.85 -20.42
CA LYS A 149 -12.99 -20.92 -20.01
C LYS A 149 -13.16 -21.99 -21.11
N ALA A 150 -13.31 -21.57 -22.36
CA ALA A 150 -13.48 -22.49 -23.49
C ALA A 150 -12.20 -23.29 -23.81
N ALA A 151 -11.02 -22.70 -23.57
CA ALA A 151 -9.72 -23.32 -23.79
C ALA A 151 -9.39 -24.41 -22.76
N ALA A 152 -10.02 -24.41 -21.57
CA ALA A 152 -9.89 -25.43 -20.52
C ALA A 152 -10.53 -26.78 -20.89
N ASN A 153 -10.08 -27.37 -22.00
CA ASN A 153 -10.57 -28.64 -22.56
C ASN A 153 -9.71 -29.85 -22.18
N THR A 154 -8.58 -29.63 -21.51
CA THR A 154 -7.66 -30.63 -20.97
C THR A 154 -7.22 -30.19 -19.57
N GLU A 155 -6.71 -31.12 -18.75
CA GLU A 155 -6.23 -30.79 -17.40
C GLU A 155 -5.10 -29.76 -17.41
N ILE A 156 -4.15 -29.88 -18.35
CA ILE A 156 -3.05 -28.93 -18.52
C ILE A 156 -3.59 -27.54 -18.86
N ALA A 157 -4.48 -27.44 -19.87
CA ALA A 157 -5.06 -26.16 -20.27
C ALA A 157 -5.94 -25.55 -19.16
N ALA A 158 -6.60 -26.37 -18.35
CA ALA A 158 -7.38 -25.89 -17.22
C ALA A 158 -6.49 -25.36 -16.08
N SER A 159 -5.32 -25.96 -15.83
CA SER A 159 -4.31 -25.41 -14.92
C SER A 159 -3.79 -24.06 -15.38
N GLU A 160 -3.53 -23.89 -16.68
CA GLU A 160 -3.11 -22.60 -17.25
C GLU A 160 -4.19 -21.53 -17.05
N VAL A 161 -5.47 -21.89 -17.16
CA VAL A 161 -6.59 -20.97 -16.93
C VAL A 161 -6.68 -20.58 -15.45
N MET A 162 -6.62 -21.54 -14.51
CA MET A 162 -6.61 -21.25 -13.07
C MET A 162 -5.48 -20.28 -12.68
N MET A 163 -4.32 -20.47 -13.30
CA MET A 163 -3.19 -19.59 -13.10
C MET A 163 -3.44 -18.19 -13.66
N ALA A 164 -3.93 -18.08 -14.89
CA ALA A 164 -4.26 -16.80 -15.49
C ALA A 164 -5.26 -16.03 -14.61
N LEU A 165 -6.27 -16.70 -14.06
CA LEU A 165 -7.21 -16.09 -13.11
C LEU A 165 -6.50 -15.56 -11.86
N SER A 166 -5.62 -16.36 -11.27
CA SER A 166 -4.90 -15.98 -10.03
C SER A 166 -3.94 -14.81 -10.27
N MET A 167 -3.13 -14.86 -11.34
CA MET A 167 -2.18 -13.80 -11.70
C MET A 167 -2.88 -12.47 -12.01
N ASN A 168 -4.00 -12.53 -12.72
CA ASN A 168 -4.74 -11.32 -13.10
C ASN A 168 -5.67 -10.83 -11.97
N GLY A 169 -5.88 -11.62 -10.91
CA GLY A 169 -6.61 -11.21 -9.72
C GLY A 169 -6.02 -9.96 -9.05
N MET A 170 -4.69 -9.81 -9.09
CA MET A 170 -4.01 -8.60 -8.62
C MET A 170 -4.32 -7.36 -9.45
N MET A 171 -4.51 -7.50 -10.77
CA MET A 171 -4.92 -6.36 -11.60
C MET A 171 -6.37 -5.97 -11.34
N VAL A 172 -7.24 -6.95 -11.05
CA VAL A 172 -8.61 -6.68 -10.65
C VAL A 172 -8.61 -5.91 -9.33
N SER A 173 -7.90 -6.37 -8.29
CA SER A 173 -7.90 -5.72 -6.97
C SER A 173 -7.07 -4.43 -6.88
N GLY A 174 -6.01 -4.30 -7.67
CA GLY A 174 -4.97 -3.29 -7.46
C GLY A 174 -5.20 -1.96 -8.16
N ILE A 175 -5.76 -1.94 -9.38
CA ILE A 175 -5.64 -0.79 -10.30
C ILE A 175 -6.03 0.56 -9.67
N PRO A 176 -7.22 0.75 -9.07
CA PRO A 176 -7.57 2.03 -8.45
C PRO A 176 -6.76 2.34 -7.19
N SER A 177 -6.41 1.32 -6.38
CA SER A 177 -5.57 1.48 -5.19
C SER A 177 -4.16 1.95 -5.57
N THR A 178 -3.56 1.40 -6.63
CA THR A 178 -2.25 1.83 -7.16
C THR A 178 -2.29 3.28 -7.65
N PHE A 179 -3.44 3.76 -8.13
CA PHE A 179 -3.62 5.15 -8.55
C PHE A 179 -3.75 6.11 -7.37
N MET A 180 -4.41 5.72 -6.29
CA MET A 180 -4.51 6.54 -5.08
C MET A 180 -3.13 6.83 -4.47
N MET A 181 -2.26 5.82 -4.44
CA MET A 181 -0.97 5.87 -3.75
C MET A 181 0.07 6.80 -4.40
N SER A 182 0.06 6.91 -5.73
CA SER A 182 1.05 7.70 -6.47
C SER A 182 0.83 9.22 -6.39
N HIS A 183 -0.34 9.69 -5.93
CA HIS A 183 -0.65 11.13 -5.82
C HIS A 183 -0.63 11.68 -4.40
N ASN A 184 -0.93 10.88 -3.37
CA ASN A 184 -0.97 11.38 -1.99
C ASN A 184 0.39 11.93 -1.50
N LEU A 185 1.49 11.53 -2.14
CA LEU A 185 2.85 11.97 -1.80
C LEU A 185 3.32 13.24 -2.54
N CYS A 186 2.51 13.80 -3.44
CA CYS A 186 2.97 14.90 -4.29
C CYS A 186 2.92 16.27 -3.61
N VAL A 187 2.00 16.47 -2.64
CA VAL A 187 1.82 17.74 -1.92
C VAL A 187 3.03 18.04 -1.03
N VAL A 188 3.67 17.00 -0.50
CA VAL A 188 4.89 17.14 0.29
C VAL A 188 6.07 17.60 -0.58
N GLY A 189 6.08 17.23 -1.86
CA GLY A 189 7.04 17.73 -2.84
C GLY A 189 6.93 19.23 -3.11
N ASP A 190 5.72 19.78 -3.12
CA ASP A 190 5.46 21.22 -3.29
C ASP A 190 5.85 22.00 -2.03
N ALA A 191 5.56 21.41 -0.87
CA ALA A 191 5.90 21.99 0.42
C ALA A 191 7.41 21.97 0.71
N ALA A 192 8.20 21.11 0.06
CA ALA A 192 9.64 20.94 0.33
C ALA A 192 10.44 22.26 0.25
N SER A 193 10.14 23.12 -0.73
CA SER A 193 10.82 24.41 -0.92
C SER A 193 10.47 25.46 0.16
N VAL A 194 9.29 25.33 0.76
CA VAL A 194 8.79 26.17 1.85
C VAL A 194 9.22 25.62 3.21
N LEU A 195 9.33 24.29 3.35
CA LEU A 195 9.86 23.60 4.53
C LEU A 195 11.37 23.83 4.73
N GLU A 196 12.15 23.95 3.64
CA GLU A 196 13.55 24.41 3.71
C GLU A 196 13.70 25.86 4.21
N GLN A 197 12.69 26.71 4.00
CA GLN A 197 12.67 28.09 4.51
C GLN A 197 12.06 28.21 5.93
N LEU A 198 11.32 27.19 6.39
CA LEU A 198 10.60 27.16 7.66
C LEU A 198 11.20 26.22 8.71
N SER A 199 12.47 25.81 8.57
CA SER A 199 13.19 25.00 9.55
C SER A 199 13.32 25.64 10.96
N GLU A 200 12.64 26.75 11.24
CA GLU A 200 12.55 27.40 12.55
C GLU A 200 11.12 27.55 13.12
N VAL A 201 10.01 27.21 12.43
CA VAL A 201 8.66 27.39 13.00
C VAL A 201 7.68 26.23 12.70
N GLU A 202 7.47 25.42 13.74
CA GLU A 202 6.35 24.53 14.14
C GLU A 202 5.49 23.75 13.12
N GLY A 203 5.44 22.43 13.36
CA GLY A 203 4.72 21.39 12.61
C GLY A 203 3.19 21.36 12.73
N ALA A 204 2.53 22.49 12.97
CA ALA A 204 1.07 22.57 12.93
C ALA A 204 0.52 22.51 11.49
N ILE A 205 1.31 22.93 10.50
CA ILE A 205 0.88 23.03 9.10
C ILE A 205 1.02 21.68 8.40
N VAL A 206 2.06 20.91 8.71
CA VAL A 206 2.21 19.50 8.32
C VAL A 206 1.05 18.64 8.87
N LYS A 207 0.57 18.95 10.09
CA LYS A 207 -0.55 18.26 10.75
C LYS A 207 -1.89 18.52 10.05
N ALA A 208 -2.11 19.72 9.49
CA ALA A 208 -3.27 20.02 8.67
C ALA A 208 -3.18 19.37 7.28
N LEU A 209 -2.00 19.41 6.65
CA LEU A 209 -1.75 18.86 5.31
C LEU A 209 -1.96 17.35 5.18
N VAL A 210 -1.53 16.57 6.18
CA VAL A 210 -1.59 15.10 6.12
C VAL A 210 -2.87 14.58 6.79
N GLY A 211 -3.38 15.27 7.81
CA GLY A 211 -4.62 14.88 8.49
C GLY A 211 -5.86 14.94 7.61
N GLN A 212 -5.96 15.91 6.68
CA GLN A 212 -7.12 16.01 5.79
C GLN A 212 -7.07 15.06 4.60
N ALA A 213 -5.88 14.52 4.27
CA ALA A 213 -5.70 13.58 3.17
C ALA A 213 -6.21 12.15 3.46
N ILE A 214 -6.55 11.86 4.72
CA ILE A 214 -6.82 10.50 5.22
C ILE A 214 -8.14 10.43 6.02
N LEU A 215 -8.59 11.51 6.66
CA LEU A 215 -9.75 11.51 7.58
C LEU A 215 -11.12 11.68 6.91
N ALA A 216 -11.40 10.94 5.82
CA ALA A 216 -12.75 10.88 5.24
C ALA A 216 -13.46 9.55 5.56
N GLU A 217 -13.53 9.14 6.83
CA GLU A 217 -14.46 8.11 7.29
C GLU A 217 -15.23 8.60 8.53
N ASP A 218 -16.57 8.50 8.44
CA ASP A 218 -17.59 8.94 9.41
C ASP A 218 -17.77 7.86 10.50
N PRO A 219 -18.13 8.21 11.75
CA PRO A 219 -18.01 7.36 12.95
C PRO A 219 -19.22 6.46 13.27
N ASP A 220 -20.13 6.21 12.33
CA ASP A 220 -21.38 5.47 12.59
C ASP A 220 -21.38 4.09 11.91
N PHE A 221 -20.70 3.11 12.52
CA PHE A 221 -20.89 1.69 12.23
C PHE A 221 -21.72 1.06 13.36
N ASP A 222 -23.04 1.22 13.28
CA ASP A 222 -23.99 0.42 14.06
C ASP A 222 -24.19 -0.92 13.34
N LEU A 223 -23.76 -2.01 13.99
CA LEU A 223 -24.01 -3.37 13.51
C LEU A 223 -25.52 -3.61 13.37
N PRO A 224 -26.01 -4.14 12.23
CA PRO A 224 -27.41 -4.48 12.09
C PRO A 224 -27.79 -5.59 13.09
N PRO A 225 -28.92 -5.46 13.84
CA PRO A 225 -29.37 -6.42 14.86
C PRO A 225 -29.70 -7.84 14.35
N GLU A 226 -29.51 -8.12 13.06
CA GLU A 226 -29.93 -9.34 12.38
C GLU A 226 -28.86 -10.44 12.38
N MET A 227 -27.73 -10.24 13.07
CA MET A 227 -26.69 -11.27 13.29
C MET A 227 -26.72 -11.89 14.70
N LEU A 228 -27.77 -11.63 15.48
CA LEU A 228 -28.07 -12.34 16.72
C LEU A 228 -29.40 -13.07 16.54
N ASP A 229 -29.39 -14.22 15.85
CA ASP A 229 -30.51 -15.15 15.96
C ASP A 229 -30.04 -16.62 16.03
N ASP A 230 -30.57 -17.28 17.06
CA ASP A 230 -30.16 -18.56 17.66
C ASP A 230 -30.62 -19.79 16.86
N GLU A 231 -30.35 -19.86 15.55
CA GLU A 231 -30.90 -20.94 14.70
C GLU A 231 -29.87 -21.67 13.83
N PHE A 232 -28.64 -21.88 14.32
CA PHE A 232 -27.68 -22.80 13.70
C PHE A 232 -26.95 -23.73 14.69
N ALA A 233 -27.48 -23.89 15.91
CA ALA A 233 -26.98 -24.84 16.92
C ALA A 233 -27.80 -26.15 16.98
N GLY A 234 -28.65 -26.43 15.99
CA GLY A 234 -29.66 -27.49 16.06
C GLY A 234 -29.28 -28.86 15.47
N GLU A 235 -28.19 -28.99 14.70
CA GLU A 235 -28.02 -30.19 13.84
C GLU A 235 -26.79 -31.07 14.16
N TYR A 236 -26.04 -30.77 15.23
CA TYR A 236 -24.90 -31.59 15.69
C TYR A 236 -25.14 -32.35 17.01
N LEU A 237 -26.36 -32.34 17.55
CA LEU A 237 -26.71 -33.01 18.82
C LEU A 237 -27.67 -34.21 18.67
N ALA A 238 -27.68 -34.89 17.52
CA ALA A 238 -28.51 -36.08 17.30
C ALA A 238 -27.78 -37.43 17.48
N ASN A 239 -26.52 -37.46 17.95
CA ASN A 239 -25.74 -38.69 18.11
C ASN A 239 -25.04 -38.81 19.47
N ALA A 240 -25.69 -38.38 20.55
CA ALA A 240 -25.20 -38.55 21.93
C ALA A 240 -26.05 -39.58 22.69
N ASP A 241 -26.12 -40.82 22.20
CA ASP A 241 -26.68 -41.97 22.92
C ASP A 241 -25.66 -43.13 22.92
N SER A 242 -24.49 -42.88 23.53
CA SER A 242 -23.66 -43.93 24.11
C SER A 242 -22.45 -43.28 24.78
N TYR A 243 -22.44 -43.21 26.11
CA TYR A 243 -21.40 -43.78 26.99
C TYR A 243 -21.74 -43.35 28.44
N PRO A 244 -21.46 -44.21 29.43
CA PRO A 244 -22.18 -44.26 30.69
C PRO A 244 -21.65 -43.27 31.72
N GLU A 245 -22.60 -42.83 32.56
CA GLU A 245 -22.39 -42.26 33.88
C GLU A 245 -21.42 -43.11 34.69
N ASP A 246 -20.43 -42.48 35.32
CA ASP A 246 -20.09 -42.70 36.72
C ASP A 246 -18.93 -41.77 37.15
N ASP A 247 -19.18 -41.07 38.25
CA ASP A 247 -18.25 -40.44 39.20
C ASP A 247 -17.12 -39.57 38.65
N PHE A 248 -17.11 -38.27 39.00
CA PHE A 248 -16.03 -37.67 39.79
C PHE A 248 -16.33 -36.18 40.09
N LEU A 249 -16.58 -35.92 41.39
CA LEU A 249 -16.29 -34.72 42.18
C LEU A 249 -16.82 -33.33 41.74
N GLU A 250 -17.70 -32.83 42.60
CA GLU A 250 -17.89 -31.41 42.94
C GLU A 250 -16.56 -30.65 43.12
N ASP A 251 -16.67 -29.34 42.93
CA ASP A 251 -15.66 -28.26 43.02
C ASP A 251 -14.77 -28.04 41.80
N GLY A 252 -15.13 -27.00 41.04
CA GLY A 252 -14.27 -26.39 40.04
C GLY A 252 -15.00 -25.29 39.30
N HIS A 253 -14.88 -24.06 39.80
CA HIS A 253 -15.23 -22.84 39.08
C HIS A 253 -14.64 -22.89 37.65
N PHE A 254 -15.47 -23.07 36.62
CA PHE A 254 -15.10 -22.77 35.24
C PHE A 254 -15.83 -21.50 34.82
N GLN A 255 -15.24 -20.39 35.25
CA GLN A 255 -15.43 -19.10 34.61
C GLN A 255 -14.02 -18.59 34.31
N ASP A 256 -13.30 -19.31 33.46
CA ASP A 256 -12.16 -18.73 32.76
C ASP A 256 -12.76 -17.89 31.63
N GLU A 257 -13.25 -16.70 31.99
CA GLU A 257 -13.18 -15.54 31.12
C GLU A 257 -11.73 -15.46 30.68
N TYR A 258 -11.46 -15.70 29.39
CA TYR A 258 -10.21 -15.26 28.80
C TYR A 258 -10.20 -13.73 28.91
N GLU A 259 -9.62 -13.20 29.99
CA GLU A 259 -9.23 -11.80 30.06
C GLU A 259 -8.24 -11.59 28.91
N GLU A 260 -8.73 -11.09 27.76
CA GLU A 260 -7.87 -10.53 26.73
C GLU A 260 -7.02 -9.45 27.41
N ILE A 261 -5.75 -9.76 27.64
CA ILE A 261 -4.82 -8.77 28.19
C ILE A 261 -4.75 -7.66 27.14
N PRO A 262 -5.29 -6.46 27.45
CA PRO A 262 -5.36 -5.40 26.47
C PRO A 262 -3.93 -5.02 26.08
N SER A 263 -3.69 -4.94 24.77
CA SER A 263 -2.38 -4.57 24.22
C SER A 263 -1.96 -3.18 24.73
N PRO A 264 -0.65 -2.93 24.89
CA PRO A 264 -0.17 -1.66 25.44
C PRO A 264 -0.58 -0.46 24.58
N LEU A 265 -0.69 0.70 25.22
CA LEU A 265 -0.93 1.96 24.50
C LEU A 265 0.32 2.36 23.71
N ILE A 266 0.12 2.86 22.49
CA ILE A 266 1.23 3.31 21.63
C ILE A 266 1.96 4.50 22.27
N SER A 267 1.24 5.34 23.02
CA SER A 267 1.79 6.49 23.73
C SER A 267 2.73 6.13 24.89
N GLU A 268 2.65 4.89 25.41
CA GLU A 268 3.46 4.39 26.52
C GLU A 268 4.71 3.63 26.04
N LEU A 269 4.81 3.36 24.72
CA LEU A 269 5.97 2.69 24.16
C LEU A 269 7.21 3.57 24.18
N THR A 270 8.36 2.92 24.37
CA THR A 270 9.67 3.54 24.20
C THR A 270 10.21 3.15 22.83
N PHE A 271 10.61 4.15 22.05
CA PHE A 271 11.14 3.97 20.71
C PHE A 271 12.65 4.22 20.70
N ALA A 272 13.40 3.37 20.01
CA ALA A 272 14.83 3.53 19.81
C ALA A 272 15.13 4.54 18.70
N ASP A 273 14.32 4.56 17.63
CA ASP A 273 14.48 5.47 16.51
C ASP A 273 13.45 6.62 16.59
N PRO A 274 13.88 7.88 16.76
CA PRO A 274 12.97 9.00 16.92
C PRO A 274 12.19 9.36 15.64
N GLN A 275 12.69 8.97 14.45
CA GLN A 275 11.95 9.16 13.20
C GLN A 275 10.84 8.13 13.09
N ILE A 276 11.11 6.89 13.50
CA ILE A 276 10.10 5.82 13.55
C ILE A 276 9.08 6.07 14.65
N GLU A 277 9.48 6.55 15.82
CA GLU A 277 8.55 7.02 16.87
C GLU A 277 7.55 8.03 16.30
N LYS A 278 8.08 9.08 15.66
CA LYS A 278 7.26 10.14 15.11
C LYS A 278 6.32 9.59 14.04
N CYS A 279 6.82 8.72 13.16
CA CYS A 279 6.01 8.10 12.13
C CYS A 279 4.92 7.20 12.70
N LEU A 280 5.24 6.33 13.66
CA LEU A 280 4.28 5.38 14.22
C LEU A 280 3.20 6.07 15.02
N LYS A 281 3.55 7.12 15.78
CA LYS A 281 2.55 7.97 16.45
C LYS A 281 1.67 8.69 15.44
N GLN A 282 2.24 9.17 14.34
CA GLN A 282 1.46 9.80 13.27
C GLN A 282 0.54 8.81 12.56
N SER A 283 1.00 7.58 12.28
CA SER A 283 0.19 6.52 11.67
C SER A 283 -0.90 6.05 12.62
N ALA A 284 -0.60 5.92 13.91
CA ALA A 284 -1.57 5.61 14.96
C ALA A 284 -2.64 6.69 15.11
N ASP A 285 -2.23 7.96 15.11
CA ASP A 285 -3.16 9.09 15.13
C ASP A 285 -4.07 9.10 13.88
N MET A 286 -3.55 8.67 12.72
CA MET A 286 -4.31 8.56 11.47
C MET A 286 -5.32 7.41 11.49
N ASP A 287 -4.92 6.24 11.97
CA ASP A 287 -5.76 5.04 12.07
C ASP A 287 -6.70 5.09 13.29
N GLN A 288 -6.66 6.15 14.10
CA GLN A 288 -7.31 6.23 15.42
C GLN A 288 -6.95 5.05 16.33
N ALA A 289 -5.76 4.48 16.14
CA ALA A 289 -5.25 3.36 16.90
C ALA A 289 -4.63 3.88 18.21
N GLU A 290 -5.26 3.57 19.34
CA GLU A 290 -4.71 3.91 20.65
C GLU A 290 -3.73 2.83 21.14
N ARG A 291 -3.95 1.58 20.73
CA ARG A 291 -3.15 0.43 21.14
C ARG A 291 -2.38 -0.18 20.00
N VAL A 292 -1.33 -0.88 20.37
CA VAL A 292 -0.41 -1.55 19.44
C VAL A 292 -1.13 -2.50 18.47
N ASN A 293 -2.14 -3.23 18.94
CA ASN A 293 -2.84 -4.20 18.09
C ASN A 293 -3.86 -3.53 17.15
N ASP A 294 -4.22 -2.27 17.41
CA ASP A 294 -5.19 -1.54 16.59
C ASP A 294 -4.52 -0.93 15.36
N LEU A 295 -3.19 -0.77 15.39
CA LEU A 295 -2.43 -0.22 14.28
C LEU A 295 -2.17 -1.30 13.23
N SER A 296 -2.81 -1.14 12.06
CA SER A 296 -2.70 -2.08 10.94
C SER A 296 -1.89 -1.53 9.77
N THR A 297 -1.82 -0.21 9.62
CA THR A 297 -1.14 0.45 8.50
C THR A 297 -0.09 1.43 9.00
N VAL A 298 1.10 1.39 8.39
CA VAL A 298 2.18 2.34 8.70
C VAL A 298 2.63 3.04 7.43
N ILE A 299 2.62 4.37 7.46
CA ILE A 299 3.04 5.22 6.35
C ILE A 299 4.07 6.22 6.86
N CYS A 300 5.35 6.01 6.51
CA CYS A 300 6.43 6.93 6.89
C CYS A 300 7.02 7.64 5.69
N GLU A 301 7.10 8.96 5.79
CA GLU A 301 8.02 9.76 5.01
C GLU A 301 9.27 10.07 5.83
N LEU A 302 10.36 9.42 5.44
CA LEU A 302 11.63 9.44 6.16
C LEU A 302 12.52 10.52 5.54
N PRO A 303 13.18 11.37 6.35
CA PRO A 303 14.06 12.40 5.82
C PRO A 303 15.15 11.80 4.93
N LYS A 304 15.43 12.44 3.79
CA LYS A 304 16.47 11.98 2.85
C LYS A 304 17.82 11.89 3.58
N ALA A 305 18.52 10.77 3.41
CA ALA A 305 19.80 10.46 4.07
C ALA A 305 19.77 10.36 5.61
N ALA A 306 18.59 10.37 6.25
CA ALA A 306 18.50 9.97 7.65
C ALA A 306 18.74 8.46 7.76
N LYS A 307 19.53 8.05 8.74
CA LYS A 307 19.71 6.63 9.07
C LYS A 307 18.53 6.17 9.90
N ILE A 308 17.86 5.13 9.42
CA ILE A 308 16.60 4.65 9.98
C ILE A 308 16.77 3.23 10.48
N HIS A 309 16.41 3.02 11.74
CA HIS A 309 16.36 1.71 12.39
C HIS A 309 14.91 1.31 12.62
N LEU A 310 14.48 0.21 12.00
CA LEU A 310 13.08 -0.25 12.05
C LEU A 310 12.77 -1.16 13.25
N ASN A 311 13.68 -1.29 14.21
CA ASN A 311 13.59 -2.27 15.30
C ASN A 311 12.32 -2.11 16.14
N ASP A 312 11.81 -0.88 16.25
CA ASP A 312 10.61 -0.58 17.01
C ASP A 312 9.33 -1.18 16.39
N LEU A 313 9.33 -1.49 15.08
CA LEU A 313 8.21 -2.14 14.40
C LEU A 313 7.96 -3.57 14.89
N ALA A 314 8.95 -4.21 15.50
CA ALA A 314 8.77 -5.54 16.06
C ALA A 314 7.76 -5.58 17.22
N GLN A 315 7.41 -4.42 17.77
CA GLN A 315 6.39 -4.28 18.80
C GLN A 315 4.97 -4.36 18.23
N PHE A 316 4.77 -4.33 16.90
CA PHE A 316 3.47 -4.24 16.24
C PHE A 316 3.18 -5.50 15.40
N PRO A 317 2.68 -6.58 16.01
CA PRO A 317 2.53 -7.87 15.32
C PRO A 317 1.39 -7.91 14.29
N TYR A 318 0.42 -6.99 14.39
CA TYR A 318 -0.76 -6.94 13.52
C TYR A 318 -0.64 -5.94 12.35
N LEU A 319 0.58 -5.49 12.05
CA LEU A 319 0.81 -4.69 10.85
C LEU A 319 0.49 -5.50 9.60
N ASN A 320 -0.42 -4.98 8.79
CA ASN A 320 -0.85 -5.56 7.52
C ASN A 320 -0.15 -4.88 6.34
N ASP A 321 0.02 -3.55 6.42
CA ASP A 321 0.52 -2.73 5.33
C ASP A 321 1.63 -1.79 5.83
N VAL A 322 2.78 -1.83 5.17
CA VAL A 322 3.94 -0.98 5.51
C VAL A 322 4.40 -0.21 4.30
N MET A 323 4.49 1.11 4.44
CA MET A 323 4.87 2.03 3.37
C MET A 323 5.95 2.99 3.86
N PHE A 324 7.14 2.92 3.27
CA PHE A 324 8.24 3.83 3.56
C PHE A 324 8.67 4.60 2.32
N SER A 325 8.80 5.92 2.44
CA SER A 325 9.35 6.77 1.39
C SER A 325 10.56 7.55 1.92
N GLY A 326 11.73 7.40 1.29
CA GLY A 326 12.96 8.07 1.71
C GLY A 326 13.78 7.32 2.76
N GLY A 327 14.82 7.98 3.27
CA GLY A 327 15.72 7.42 4.30
C GLY A 327 16.78 6.43 3.81
N GLU A 328 17.76 6.20 4.68
CA GLU A 328 18.76 5.13 4.62
C GLU A 328 18.37 4.07 5.66
N ILE A 329 17.64 3.05 5.21
CA ILE A 329 17.12 1.98 6.06
C ILE A 329 18.22 0.95 6.29
N GLU A 330 18.57 0.70 7.55
CA GLU A 330 19.63 -0.25 7.88
C GLU A 330 19.21 -1.69 7.59
N SER A 331 18.01 -2.09 8.02
CA SER A 331 17.50 -3.44 7.84
C SER A 331 15.97 -3.47 7.77
N LEU A 332 15.41 -4.28 6.87
CA LEU A 332 13.98 -4.64 6.88
C LEU A 332 13.65 -5.83 7.79
N SER A 333 14.64 -6.52 8.36
CA SER A 333 14.41 -7.71 9.20
C SER A 333 13.42 -7.53 10.35
N PRO A 334 13.23 -6.34 10.97
CA PRO A 334 12.20 -6.17 12.00
C PRO A 334 10.77 -6.41 11.50
N LEU A 335 10.52 -6.36 10.18
CA LEU A 335 9.22 -6.69 9.60
C LEU A 335 8.89 -8.19 9.70
N ASN A 336 9.88 -9.04 9.97
CA ASN A 336 9.70 -10.49 10.06
C ASN A 336 8.86 -10.94 11.27
N SER A 337 8.60 -10.05 12.23
CA SER A 337 7.70 -10.31 13.36
C SER A 337 6.26 -9.86 13.14
N ALA A 338 5.96 -9.18 12.03
CA ALA A 338 4.60 -8.82 11.65
C ALA A 338 3.98 -9.99 10.86
N GLU A 339 3.33 -10.91 11.58
CA GLU A 339 2.79 -12.15 11.00
C GLU A 339 1.65 -11.88 10.00
N SER A 340 0.92 -10.79 10.19
CA SER A 340 -0.19 -10.39 9.31
C SER A 340 0.25 -9.56 8.10
N LEU A 341 1.56 -9.31 7.94
CA LEU A 341 2.05 -8.40 6.92
C LEU A 341 1.78 -8.94 5.52
N SER A 342 0.95 -8.20 4.78
CA SER A 342 0.46 -8.58 3.45
C SER A 342 1.02 -7.68 2.35
N GLN A 343 1.41 -6.45 2.68
CA GLN A 343 1.98 -5.50 1.71
C GLN A 343 3.18 -4.74 2.28
N ILE A 344 4.21 -4.63 1.45
CA ILE A 344 5.38 -3.78 1.69
C ILE A 344 5.56 -2.86 0.49
N LEU A 345 5.62 -1.56 0.72
CA LEU A 345 5.99 -0.59 -0.30
C LEU A 345 7.14 0.27 0.19
N ILE A 346 8.22 0.30 -0.59
CA ILE A 346 9.37 1.16 -0.31
C ILE A 346 9.65 2.02 -1.54
N ASP A 347 9.70 3.33 -1.35
CA ASP A 347 9.92 4.30 -2.42
C ASP A 347 11.10 5.23 -2.11
N ARG A 348 11.96 5.49 -3.11
CA ARG A 348 13.06 6.49 -3.02
C ARG A 348 13.97 6.31 -1.79
N SER A 349 14.21 5.08 -1.36
CA SER A 349 15.04 4.75 -0.18
C SER A 349 16.37 4.11 -0.56
N THR A 350 17.35 4.19 0.33
CA THR A 350 18.51 3.29 0.29
C THR A 350 18.32 2.23 1.36
N ILE A 351 18.44 0.95 0.98
CA ILE A 351 18.34 -0.18 1.89
C ILE A 351 19.73 -0.83 1.99
N HIS A 352 20.27 -0.91 3.20
CA HIS A 352 21.57 -1.56 3.41
C HIS A 352 21.48 -3.08 3.44
N SER A 353 20.39 -3.62 4.01
CA SER A 353 20.13 -5.05 4.13
C SER A 353 18.62 -5.30 4.10
N PHE A 354 18.15 -6.30 3.35
CA PHE A 354 16.77 -6.77 3.52
C PHE A 354 16.67 -7.69 4.75
N GLY A 355 17.77 -8.36 5.11
CA GLY A 355 17.85 -9.24 6.27
C GLY A 355 16.99 -10.49 6.13
N ASP A 356 16.58 -11.06 7.26
CA ASP A 356 15.66 -12.20 7.28
C ASP A 356 14.22 -11.71 7.15
N LEU A 357 13.55 -12.14 6.07
CA LEU A 357 12.15 -11.90 5.78
C LEU A 357 11.40 -13.21 5.52
N SER A 358 11.91 -14.34 6.02
CA SER A 358 11.42 -15.69 5.70
C SER A 358 9.97 -15.95 6.15
N ASN A 359 9.50 -15.27 7.21
CA ASN A 359 8.13 -15.39 7.70
C ASN A 359 7.16 -14.39 7.05
N VAL A 360 7.67 -13.48 6.20
CA VAL A 360 6.86 -12.43 5.59
C VAL A 360 6.20 -12.96 4.32
N SER A 361 4.89 -13.25 4.39
CA SER A 361 4.06 -13.65 3.25
C SER A 361 3.40 -12.45 2.57
N ALA A 362 4.21 -11.43 2.25
CA ALA A 362 3.72 -10.17 1.68
C ALA A 362 3.99 -10.06 0.18
N THR A 363 3.21 -9.19 -0.47
CA THR A 363 3.58 -8.58 -1.75
C THR A 363 4.47 -7.38 -1.49
N ALA A 364 5.61 -7.29 -2.19
CA ALA A 364 6.53 -6.17 -2.04
C ALA A 364 6.69 -5.35 -3.32
N VAL A 365 6.69 -4.02 -3.18
CA VAL A 365 6.99 -3.07 -4.25
C VAL A 365 8.15 -2.19 -3.82
N PHE A 366 9.23 -2.22 -4.59
CA PHE A 366 10.40 -1.37 -4.40
C PHE A 366 10.53 -0.43 -5.60
N SER A 367 10.29 0.86 -5.40
CA SER A 367 10.40 1.88 -6.45
C SER A 367 11.53 2.86 -6.13
N ASN A 368 12.42 3.12 -7.09
CA ASN A 368 13.55 4.04 -6.88
C ASN A 368 14.43 3.66 -5.67
N VAL A 369 14.57 2.36 -5.41
CA VAL A 369 15.34 1.83 -4.28
C VAL A 369 16.77 1.52 -4.70
N ASN A 370 17.74 1.93 -3.89
CA ASN A 370 19.14 1.53 -4.04
C ASN A 370 19.49 0.50 -2.95
N SER A 371 19.96 -0.67 -3.36
CA SER A 371 20.40 -1.72 -2.44
C SER A 371 21.48 -2.58 -3.08
N GLY A 372 22.47 -2.99 -2.29
CA GLY A 372 23.45 -4.00 -2.69
C GLY A 372 23.03 -5.42 -2.33
N ASP A 373 21.94 -5.57 -1.58
CA ASP A 373 21.56 -6.83 -0.93
C ASP A 373 20.35 -7.52 -1.60
N TRP A 374 20.02 -7.18 -2.85
CA TRP A 374 18.87 -7.77 -3.55
C TRP A 374 18.83 -9.31 -3.51
N GLY A 375 19.99 -9.96 -3.47
CA GLY A 375 20.09 -11.42 -3.39
C GLY A 375 19.47 -12.05 -2.15
N SER A 376 19.36 -11.33 -1.02
CA SER A 376 18.75 -11.89 0.20
C SER A 376 17.25 -12.11 0.06
N LEU A 377 16.58 -11.39 -0.85
CA LEU A 377 15.17 -11.61 -1.18
C LEU A 377 14.89 -13.00 -1.79
N THR A 378 15.92 -13.74 -2.20
CA THR A 378 15.74 -15.16 -2.60
C THR A 378 15.26 -16.04 -1.44
N GLN A 379 15.52 -15.63 -0.20
CA GLN A 379 15.19 -16.37 1.03
C GLN A 379 13.98 -15.80 1.78
N SER A 380 13.34 -14.74 1.28
CA SER A 380 12.16 -14.18 1.93
C SER A 380 10.96 -15.14 1.89
N GLY A 381 9.92 -14.90 2.67
CA GLY A 381 8.62 -15.56 2.54
C GLY A 381 7.83 -15.05 1.33
N MET A 382 8.14 -13.84 0.85
CA MET A 382 7.38 -13.12 -0.18
C MET A 382 7.26 -13.91 -1.49
N ASP A 383 6.05 -13.94 -2.04
CA ASP A 383 5.75 -14.67 -3.28
C ASP A 383 5.84 -13.78 -4.52
N TYR A 384 5.59 -12.49 -4.36
CA TYR A 384 5.55 -11.53 -5.45
C TYR A 384 6.29 -10.23 -5.10
N ILE A 385 7.27 -9.89 -5.94
CA ILE A 385 8.14 -8.73 -5.74
C ILE A 385 8.15 -7.91 -7.03
N VAL A 386 7.86 -6.61 -6.92
CA VAL A 386 7.99 -5.65 -8.02
C VAL A 386 9.16 -4.72 -7.73
N ILE A 387 10.06 -4.55 -8.68
CA ILE A 387 11.23 -3.68 -8.58
C ILE A 387 11.23 -2.70 -9.76
N GLU A 388 10.91 -1.45 -9.47
CA GLU A 388 10.89 -0.36 -10.44
C GLU A 388 12.05 0.59 -10.22
N GLN A 389 12.76 0.91 -11.31
CA GLN A 389 13.82 1.91 -11.33
C GLN A 389 14.86 1.70 -10.20
N PRO A 390 15.43 0.50 -10.06
CA PRO A 390 16.49 0.30 -9.07
C PRO A 390 17.65 1.25 -9.36
N GLY A 391 18.40 1.64 -8.33
CA GLY A 391 19.55 2.54 -8.48
C GLY A 391 20.54 2.10 -9.56
N ASP A 392 20.71 0.77 -9.72
CA ASP A 392 21.43 0.14 -10.81
C ASP A 392 20.83 -1.25 -11.10
N CYS A 393 20.41 -1.50 -12.35
CA CYS A 393 19.89 -2.79 -12.78
C CYS A 393 20.89 -3.95 -12.59
N GLY A 394 22.20 -3.68 -12.69
CA GLY A 394 23.23 -4.69 -12.47
C GLY A 394 23.25 -5.25 -11.04
N GLN A 395 22.75 -4.48 -10.06
CA GLN A 395 22.64 -4.93 -8.67
C GLN A 395 21.57 -6.02 -8.48
N LEU A 396 20.66 -6.21 -9.44
CA LEU A 396 19.66 -7.27 -9.38
C LEU A 396 20.21 -8.65 -9.77
N ALA A 397 21.42 -8.73 -10.33
CA ALA A 397 22.00 -10.00 -10.79
C ALA A 397 22.05 -11.10 -9.71
N PRO A 398 22.40 -10.83 -8.43
CA PRO A 398 22.36 -11.84 -7.38
C PRO A 398 20.97 -12.41 -7.10
N LEU A 399 19.91 -11.61 -7.29
CA LEU A 399 18.52 -12.03 -7.12
C LEU A 399 18.04 -12.79 -8.35
N LEU A 400 18.09 -12.15 -9.52
CA LEU A 400 17.50 -12.65 -10.76
C LEU A 400 18.32 -13.79 -11.40
N GLY A 401 19.61 -13.89 -11.05
CA GLY A 401 20.50 -14.97 -11.49
C GLY A 401 20.58 -16.16 -10.53
N SER A 402 19.87 -16.12 -9.39
CA SER A 402 19.96 -17.16 -8.35
C SER A 402 19.35 -18.51 -8.75
N GLY A 403 18.42 -18.50 -9.70
CA GLY A 403 17.58 -19.66 -10.03
C GLY A 403 16.51 -19.97 -8.97
N ALA A 404 16.43 -19.20 -7.88
CA ALA A 404 15.41 -19.33 -6.84
C ALA A 404 14.15 -18.50 -7.12
N VAL A 405 14.21 -17.62 -8.13
CA VAL A 405 13.12 -16.72 -8.52
C VAL A 405 12.87 -16.80 -10.02
N ILE A 406 11.65 -16.46 -10.42
CA ILE A 406 11.27 -16.28 -11.81
C ILE A 406 11.20 -14.79 -12.11
N ALA A 407 12.06 -14.34 -13.02
CA ALA A 407 12.18 -12.93 -13.38
C ALA A 407 11.33 -12.58 -14.61
N LYS A 408 10.59 -11.48 -14.54
CA LYS A 408 9.93 -10.82 -15.68
C LYS A 408 10.57 -9.45 -15.92
N PHE A 409 11.17 -9.26 -17.09
CA PHE A 409 11.83 -8.01 -17.48
C PHE A 409 10.92 -7.12 -18.32
N ALA A 410 11.23 -5.81 -18.38
CA ALA A 410 10.58 -4.89 -19.29
C ALA A 410 10.79 -5.32 -20.75
N GLY A 411 9.69 -5.39 -21.49
CA GLY A 411 9.70 -5.69 -22.93
C GLY A 411 9.82 -7.18 -23.29
N ASP A 412 9.88 -8.08 -22.30
CA ASP A 412 9.67 -9.50 -22.56
C ASP A 412 8.18 -9.76 -22.85
N ASP A 413 7.89 -10.48 -23.95
CA ASP A 413 6.59 -11.12 -24.14
C ASP A 413 6.36 -12.02 -22.91
N ALA A 414 5.20 -11.90 -22.26
CA ALA A 414 4.93 -12.55 -20.98
C ALA A 414 5.40 -14.02 -21.02
N PRO A 415 6.33 -14.45 -20.15
CA PRO A 415 6.66 -15.86 -20.08
C PRO A 415 5.36 -16.61 -19.77
N ASN A 416 5.11 -17.72 -20.46
CA ASN A 416 4.10 -18.70 -20.06
C ASN A 416 4.55 -19.32 -18.74
N LEU A 417 4.39 -18.58 -17.66
CA LEU A 417 4.51 -19.10 -16.30
C LEU A 417 3.45 -20.20 -16.18
N THR A 418 3.78 -21.33 -15.58
CA THR A 418 2.81 -22.39 -15.25
C THR A 418 2.43 -22.31 -13.77
N TYR A 419 1.28 -22.90 -13.40
CA TYR A 419 0.80 -22.85 -12.01
C TYR A 419 1.82 -23.45 -11.03
N GLU A 420 2.57 -24.48 -11.46
CA GLU A 420 3.65 -25.05 -10.65
C GLU A 420 4.82 -24.08 -10.49
N ASP A 421 5.12 -23.26 -11.50
CA ASP A 421 6.20 -22.27 -11.42
C ASP A 421 5.88 -21.20 -10.36
N VAL A 422 4.65 -20.68 -10.31
CA VAL A 422 4.23 -19.66 -9.32
C VAL A 422 3.99 -20.25 -7.93
N LYS A 423 3.56 -21.51 -7.83
CA LYS A 423 3.37 -22.19 -6.54
C LYS A 423 4.69 -22.63 -5.90
N SER A 424 5.71 -22.92 -6.70
CA SER A 424 7.00 -23.42 -6.22
C SER A 424 8.09 -22.37 -6.14
N SER A 425 7.92 -21.24 -6.82
CA SER A 425 8.98 -20.24 -7.02
C SER A 425 8.44 -18.82 -6.89
N LYS A 426 9.30 -17.93 -6.37
CA LYS A 426 9.00 -16.51 -6.18
C LYS A 426 9.02 -15.78 -7.50
N VAL A 427 8.07 -14.87 -7.73
CA VAL A 427 8.01 -14.07 -8.96
C VAL A 427 8.55 -12.67 -8.70
N VAL A 428 9.51 -12.25 -9.53
CA VAL A 428 10.07 -10.90 -9.50
C VAL A 428 9.79 -10.20 -10.82
N VAL A 429 9.08 -9.07 -10.79
CA VAL A 429 8.81 -8.23 -11.95
C VAL A 429 9.67 -6.97 -11.87
N THR A 430 10.34 -6.62 -12.96
CA THR A 430 11.19 -5.43 -13.00
C THR A 430 11.10 -4.68 -14.33
N ASP A 431 11.25 -3.37 -14.27
CA ASP A 431 11.36 -2.50 -15.45
C ASP A 431 12.78 -2.47 -16.05
N CYS A 432 13.75 -3.16 -15.43
CA CYS A 432 15.05 -3.40 -16.02
C CYS A 432 14.96 -4.30 -17.26
N ARG A 433 15.90 -4.12 -18.19
CA ARG A 433 16.08 -5.02 -19.33
C ARG A 433 17.05 -6.13 -18.97
N LYS A 434 16.87 -7.31 -19.53
CA LYS A 434 17.72 -8.48 -19.24
C LYS A 434 19.22 -8.22 -19.51
N ASP A 435 19.54 -7.49 -20.58
CA ASP A 435 20.91 -7.08 -20.95
C ASP A 435 21.52 -6.01 -20.03
N SER A 436 20.70 -5.30 -19.24
CA SER A 436 21.17 -4.35 -18.23
C SER A 436 21.40 -4.99 -16.87
N VAL A 437 20.96 -6.23 -16.68
CA VAL A 437 21.17 -7.00 -15.45
C VAL A 437 22.38 -7.94 -15.57
N PHE A 438 22.57 -8.58 -16.74
CA PHE A 438 23.57 -9.64 -16.95
C PHE A 438 24.72 -9.26 -17.89
#